data_AF-A0A0F9V1H1-F1
#
_entry.id   AF-A0A0F9V1H1-F1
#
_cell.length_a   1.000
_cell.length_b   1.000
_cell.length_c   1.000
_cell.angle_alpha   90.00
_cell.angle_beta   90.00
_cell.angle_gamma   90.00
#
_symmetry.space_group_name_H-M   'P 1'
#
loop_
_entity.id
_entity.type
_entity.pdbx_description
1 polymer ?
#
loop_
_entity_poly.entity_id
_entity_poly.type
_entity_poly.pdbx_seq_one_letter_code
_entity_poly.pdbx_strand_id
1 'polypeptide(L)' 'MKQISIHGYRTKYEDEDYNGIKYLLQDLQYDEAKVFFEQARLRRSAQFEDDFEGQYTISYNSDGTYTLSRR' A
#
# COMPACT_ATOMS: atom_id res chain seq x y z
N MET A 1 -0.28 -14.44 -3.71
CA MET A 1 -0.90 -13.11 -3.85
C MET A 1 -2.36 -13.09 -3.39
N LYS A 2 -2.64 -12.31 -2.33
CA LYS A 2 -3.98 -11.98 -1.82
C LYS A 2 -4.44 -10.61 -2.34
N GLN A 3 -5.72 -10.29 -2.19
CA GLN A 3 -6.28 -8.97 -2.51
C GLN A 3 -7.19 -8.49 -1.38
N ILE A 4 -7.10 -7.20 -1.04
CA ILE A 4 -7.93 -6.52 -0.04
C ILE A 4 -8.31 -5.13 -0.53
N SER A 5 -9.34 -4.52 0.06
CA SER A 5 -9.63 -3.10 -0.11
C SER A 5 -9.09 -2.32 1.08
N ILE A 6 -8.11 -1.44 0.84
CA ILE A 6 -7.61 -0.49 1.82
C ILE A 6 -8.27 0.84 1.54
N HIS A 7 -9.23 1.25 2.37
CA HIS A 7 -9.91 2.53 2.21
C HIS A 7 -10.49 2.78 0.80
N GLY A 8 -10.97 1.72 0.12
CA GLY A 8 -11.48 1.79 -1.25
C GLY A 8 -10.45 1.50 -2.35
N TYR A 9 -9.14 1.47 -2.03
CA TYR A 9 -8.08 1.10 -2.95
C TYR A 9 -7.92 -0.43 -3.00
N ARG A 10 -8.03 -1.03 -4.19
CA ARG A 10 -7.84 -2.48 -4.37
C ARG A 10 -6.35 -2.80 -4.38
N THR A 11 -5.87 -3.46 -3.33
CA THR A 11 -4.45 -3.72 -3.10
C THR A 11 -4.16 -5.22 -3.08
N LYS A 12 -3.15 -5.63 -3.83
CA LYS A 12 -2.60 -6.98 -3.90
C LYS A 12 -1.33 -7.05 -3.06
N TYR A 13 -1.09 -8.17 -2.38
CA TYR A 13 0.07 -8.36 -1.51
C TYR A 13 0.40 -9.84 -1.29
N GLU A 14 1.61 -10.15 -0.83
CA GLU A 14 1.99 -11.49 -0.33
C GLU A 14 1.90 -11.56 1.20
N ASP A 15 1.81 -12.77 1.76
CA ASP A 15 1.55 -12.94 3.20
C ASP A 15 2.62 -12.30 4.11
N GLU A 16 3.86 -12.25 3.64
CA GLU A 16 4.97 -11.59 4.32
C GLU A 16 4.84 -10.06 4.40
N ASP A 17 4.02 -9.46 3.52
CA ASP A 17 3.78 -8.01 3.47
C ASP A 17 2.60 -7.56 4.35
N TYR A 18 2.02 -8.47 5.15
CA TYR A 18 0.80 -8.18 5.91
C TYR A 18 0.94 -7.00 6.89
N ASN A 19 2.14 -6.75 7.42
CA ASN A 19 2.37 -5.59 8.30
C ASN A 19 2.17 -4.26 7.57
N GLY A 20 2.64 -4.12 6.32
CA GLY A 20 2.39 -2.91 5.54
C GLY A 20 0.91 -2.74 5.17
N ILE A 21 0.17 -3.85 4.99
CA ILE A 21 -1.30 -3.79 4.84
C ILE A 21 -1.96 -3.28 6.12
N LYS A 22 -1.56 -3.83 7.27
CA LYS A 22 -2.08 -3.44 8.57
C LYS A 22 -1.82 -1.96 8.83
N TYR A 23 -0.61 -1.49 8.56
CA TYR A 23 -0.23 -0.09 8.71
C TYR A 23 -1.12 0.85 7.90
N LEU A 24 -1.24 0.58 6.59
CA LEU A 24 -2.05 1.40 5.69
C LEU A 24 -3.57 1.35 5.97
N LEU A 25 -4.06 0.29 6.61
CA LEU A 25 -5.50 0.07 6.83
C LEU A 25 -5.97 0.43 8.25
N GLN A 26 -5.12 0.24 9.26
CA GLN A 26 -5.49 0.30 10.67
C GLN A 26 -4.74 1.40 11.42
N ASP A 27 -3.48 1.64 11.08
CA ASP A 27 -2.62 2.55 11.85
C ASP A 27 -2.70 3.98 11.30
N LEU A 28 -2.75 4.13 9.98
CA LEU A 28 -2.95 5.43 9.31
C LEU A 28 -4.42 5.82 9.24
N GLN A 29 -4.67 7.14 9.37
CA GLN A 29 -5.96 7.69 8.98
C GLN A 29 -6.13 7.65 7.45
N TYR A 30 -7.40 7.68 7.01
CA TYR A 30 -7.75 7.67 5.59
C TYR A 30 -6.93 8.66 4.76
N ASP A 31 -6.86 9.93 5.20
CA ASP A 31 -6.21 11.00 4.46
C ASP A 31 -4.69 10.81 4.37
N GLU A 32 -4.07 10.20 5.37
CA GLU A 32 -2.64 9.88 5.37
C GLU A 32 -2.34 8.72 4.42
N ALA A 33 -3.09 7.61 4.54
CA ALA A 33 -2.96 6.46 3.66
C ALA A 33 -3.18 6.86 2.19
N LYS A 34 -4.19 7.69 1.93
CA LYS A 34 -4.53 8.21 0.60
C LYS A 34 -3.34 8.86 -0.11
N VAL A 35 -2.47 9.56 0.61
CA VAL A 35 -1.30 10.21 0.00
C VAL A 35 -0.44 9.19 -0.75
N PHE A 36 -0.18 8.02 -0.17
CA PHE A 36 0.63 6.98 -0.81
C PHE A 36 -0.03 6.41 -2.06
N PHE A 37 -1.34 6.14 -2.01
CA PHE A 37 -2.09 5.67 -3.17
C PHE A 37 -2.13 6.70 -4.30
N GLU A 38 -2.35 7.97 -3.99
CA GLU A 38 -2.37 9.03 -5.01
C GLU A 38 -0.99 9.26 -5.62
N GLN A 39 0.08 9.26 -4.80
CA GLN A 39 1.44 9.35 -5.30
C GLN A 39 1.77 8.17 -6.22
N ALA A 40 1.41 6.94 -5.83
CA ALA A 40 1.62 5.76 -6.67
C ALA A 40 0.80 5.80 -7.97
N ARG A 41 -0.43 6.32 -7.93
CA ARG A 41 -1.24 6.50 -9.14
C ARG A 41 -0.60 7.48 -10.11
N LEU A 42 -0.01 8.58 -9.62
CA LEU A 42 0.63 9.61 -10.43
C LEU A 42 2.03 9.19 -10.93
N ARG A 43 2.82 8.55 -10.07
CA ARG A 43 4.25 8.26 -10.31
C ARG A 43 4.55 6.80 -10.59
N ARG A 44 3.52 5.95 -10.68
CA ARG A 44 3.58 4.48 -10.75
C ARG A 44 4.03 3.78 -9.47
N SER A 45 4.65 4.48 -8.53
CA SER A 45 4.93 3.95 -7.20
C SER A 45 5.06 5.04 -6.14
N ALA A 46 4.91 4.64 -4.88
CA ALA A 46 5.23 5.43 -3.70
C ALA A 46 5.88 4.53 -2.65
N GLN A 47 6.77 5.10 -1.84
CA GLN A 47 7.47 4.41 -0.76
C GLN A 47 7.00 4.95 0.58
N PHE A 48 6.97 4.07 1.58
CA PHE A 48 6.68 4.43 2.96
C PHE A 48 7.36 3.45 3.91
N GLU A 49 7.46 3.88 5.17
CA GLU A 49 7.96 3.09 6.28
C GLU A 49 6.82 2.87 7.27
N ASP A 50 6.71 1.67 7.84
CA ASP A 50 5.78 1.40 8.95
C ASP A 50 6.43 1.71 10.32
N ASP A 51 5.67 1.60 11.40
CA ASP A 51 6.16 1.88 12.76
C ASP A 51 7.25 0.90 13.25
N PHE A 52 7.55 -0.16 12.49
CA PHE A 52 8.55 -1.19 12.79
C PHE A 52 9.75 -1.16 11.82
N GLU A 53 10.01 0.00 11.22
CA GLU A 53 11.08 0.22 10.24
C GLU A 53 10.93 -0.64 8.96
N GLY A 54 9.74 -1.18 8.71
CA GLY A 54 9.41 -1.92 7.51
C GLY A 54 9.33 -1.00 6.31
N GLN A 55 10.21 -1.22 5.32
CA GLN A 55 10.27 -0.41 4.10
C GLN A 55 9.39 -1.04 3.02
N TYR A 56 8.37 -0.30 2.57
CA TYR A 56 7.40 -0.78 1.59
C TYR A 56 7.36 0.08 0.34
N THR A 57 7.02 -0.56 -0.78
CA THR A 57 6.64 0.12 -2.01
C THR A 57 5.21 -0.26 -2.37
N ILE A 58 4.39 0.75 -2.65
CA ILE A 58 3.09 0.56 -3.27
C ILE A 58 3.16 0.97 -4.74
N SER A 59 2.83 0.05 -5.64
CA SER A 59 2.91 0.23 -7.10
C SER A 59 1.52 0.27 -7.73
N TYR A 60 1.29 1.16 -8.67
CA TYR A 60 0.01 1.26 -9.39
C TYR A 60 0.04 0.47 -10.72
N ASN A 61 -0.86 -0.49 -10.83
CA ASN A 61 -0.95 -1.42 -11.96
C ASN A 61 -1.80 -0.84 -13.11
N SER A 62 -1.66 -1.41 -14.31
CA SER A 62 -2.44 -1.02 -15.49
C SER A 62 -3.94 -1.36 -15.38
N ASP A 63 -4.29 -2.36 -14.55
CA ASP A 63 -5.67 -2.79 -14.29
C ASP A 63 -6.39 -1.94 -13.22
N GLY A 64 -5.76 -0.86 -12.75
CA GLY A 64 -6.31 0.03 -11.72
C GLY A 64 -6.16 -0.47 -10.28
N THR A 65 -5.48 -1.61 -10.06
CA THR A 65 -5.15 -2.10 -8.72
C THR A 65 -3.79 -1.58 -8.26
N TYR A 66 -3.50 -1.78 -6.98
CA TYR A 66 -2.21 -1.53 -6.38
C TYR A 66 -1.54 -2.85 -5.99
N THR A 67 -0.22 -2.88 -5.96
CA THR A 67 0.56 -3.98 -5.38
C THR A 67 1.44 -3.41 -4.28
N LEU A 68 1.34 -3.98 -3.08
CA LEU A 68 2.26 -3.72 -1.98
C LEU A 68 3.35 -4.78 -2.00
N SER A 69 4.60 -4.37 -1.82
CA SER A 69 5.75 -5.26 -1.65
C SER A 69 6.76 -4.64 -0.68
N ARG A 70 7.30 -5.44 0.22
CA ARG A 70 8.43 -5.05 1.07
C ARG A 70 9.73 -4.99 0.28
N ARG A 71 10.65 -4.13 0.71
CA ARG A 71 12.01 -4.00 0.18
C ARG A 71 13.05 -4.74 1.02
#